data_AF-A0A2U1ZUC1-F1
#
_entry.id   AF-A0A2U1ZUC1-F1
#
_cell.length_a   1.000
_cell.length_b   1.000
_cell.length_c   1.000
_cell.angle_alpha   90.00
_cell.angle_beta   90.00
_cell.angle_gamma   90.00
#
_symmetry.space_group_name_H-M   'P 1'
#
loop_
_entity.id
_entity.type
_entity.pdbx_description
1 polymer ?
#
loop_
_entity_poly.entity_id
_entity_poly.type
_entity_poly.pdbx_seq_one_letter_code
_entity_poly.pdbx_strand_id
1 'polypeptide(L)'
;MSAVAAAADASEALVYRYFPTKAALYTDVLAQHLDELSTAQTSAQDELPVGTSARDRIRTAILTHLDAVAHGPLDWAAPLADSAVEPPTARAVRREARQAHLALVEAALQPRTDARHRWAVTGFLGFLDVAVVAWVAGGSLEEERWPLVDAALGALEGALGDWGR
;
A
#
# COMPACT_ATOMS: atom_id res chain seq x y z
N MET A 1 24.17 -6.47 -6.39
CA MET A 1 24.52 -5.77 -7.64
C MET A 1 24.76 -6.75 -8.77
N SER A 2 25.68 -7.72 -8.63
CA SER A 2 25.92 -8.78 -9.63
C SER A 2 24.66 -9.39 -10.28
N ALA A 3 23.73 -9.93 -9.49
CA ALA A 3 22.49 -10.52 -10.02
C ALA A 3 21.61 -9.53 -10.81
N VAL A 4 21.57 -8.27 -10.37
CA VAL A 4 20.81 -7.20 -11.04
C VAL A 4 21.48 -6.81 -12.35
N ALA A 5 22.81 -6.70 -12.36
CA ALA A 5 23.59 -6.44 -13.56
C ALA A 5 23.40 -7.54 -14.61
N ALA A 6 23.47 -8.80 -14.18
CA ALA A 6 23.23 -9.96 -15.06
C ALA A 6 21.79 -9.98 -15.62
N ALA A 7 20.78 -9.72 -14.78
CA ALA A 7 19.39 -9.67 -15.23
C ALA A 7 19.10 -8.51 -16.19
N ALA A 8 19.86 -7.42 -16.09
CA ALA A 8 19.74 -6.23 -16.94
C ALA A 8 20.67 -6.25 -18.18
N ASP A 9 21.39 -7.36 -18.43
CA ASP A 9 22.44 -7.46 -19.47
C ASP A 9 23.46 -6.30 -19.41
N ALA A 10 23.83 -5.92 -18.19
CA ALA A 10 24.67 -4.77 -17.86
C ALA A 10 25.93 -5.19 -17.09
N SER A 11 26.96 -4.34 -17.09
CA SER A 11 28.11 -4.53 -16.20
C SER A 11 27.79 -4.08 -14.77
N GLU A 12 28.40 -4.71 -13.77
CA GLU A 12 28.27 -4.26 -12.37
C GLU A 12 28.72 -2.80 -12.20
N ALA A 13 29.74 -2.37 -12.93
CA ALA A 13 30.21 -0.98 -12.93
C ALA A 13 29.13 -0.01 -13.44
N LEU A 14 28.33 -0.41 -14.44
CA LEU A 14 27.20 0.38 -14.91
C LEU A 14 26.11 0.48 -13.85
N VAL A 15 25.79 -0.62 -13.16
CA VAL A 15 24.82 -0.59 -12.04
C VAL A 15 25.30 0.31 -10.92
N TYR A 16 26.57 0.23 -10.51
CA TYR A 16 27.13 1.12 -9.46
C TYR A 16 27.18 2.59 -9.88
N ARG A 17 27.29 2.88 -11.18
CA ARG A 17 27.23 4.26 -11.70
C ARG A 17 25.87 4.90 -11.44
N TYR A 18 24.78 4.14 -11.57
CA TYR A 18 23.41 4.64 -11.32
C TYR A 18 23.00 4.49 -9.86
N PHE A 19 23.39 3.38 -9.23
CA PHE A 19 23.02 3.03 -7.86
C PHE A 19 24.29 2.80 -7.03
N PRO A 20 24.81 3.84 -6.35
CA PRO A 20 26.08 3.75 -5.63
C PRO A 20 26.11 2.68 -4.54
N THR A 21 24.93 2.31 -3.99
CA THR A 21 24.80 1.29 -2.95
C THR A 21 23.58 0.40 -3.19
N LYS A 22 23.58 -0.80 -2.60
CA LYS A 22 22.40 -1.68 -2.60
C LYS A 22 21.19 -1.02 -1.94
N ALA A 23 21.43 -0.19 -0.92
CA ALA A 23 20.37 0.57 -0.24
C ALA A 23 19.75 1.65 -1.14
N ALA A 24 20.56 2.31 -1.98
CA ALA A 24 20.05 3.28 -2.97
C ALA A 24 19.19 2.56 -4.03
N LEU A 25 19.71 1.47 -4.61
CA LEU A 25 18.93 0.65 -5.55
C LEU A 25 17.62 0.16 -4.93
N TYR A 26 17.66 -0.35 -3.71
CA TYR A 26 16.48 -0.80 -2.99
C TYR A 26 15.45 0.33 -2.78
N THR A 27 15.93 1.51 -2.38
CA THR A 27 15.07 2.68 -2.16
C THR A 27 14.39 3.09 -3.46
N ASP A 28 15.12 3.10 -4.58
CA ASP A 28 14.57 3.51 -5.89
C ASP A 28 13.53 2.50 -6.41
N VAL A 29 13.81 1.19 -6.29
CA VAL A 29 12.85 0.13 -6.65
C VAL A 29 11.59 0.22 -5.78
N LEU A 30 11.75 0.45 -4.47
CA LEU A 30 10.63 0.62 -3.55
C LEU A 30 9.79 1.86 -3.89
N ALA A 31 10.44 2.98 -4.19
CA ALA A 31 9.76 4.21 -4.59
C ALA A 31 8.95 4.00 -5.88
N GLN A 32 9.53 3.34 -6.88
CA GLN A 32 8.84 3.03 -8.12
C GLN A 32 7.59 2.16 -7.88
N HIS A 33 7.69 1.10 -7.09
CA HIS A 33 6.52 0.24 -6.80
C HIS A 33 5.42 0.97 -6.02
N LEU A 34 5.78 1.87 -5.10
CA LEU A 34 4.80 2.65 -4.36
C LEU A 34 4.14 3.73 -5.23
N ASP A 35 4.86 4.29 -6.19
CA ASP A 35 4.33 5.21 -7.20
C ASP A 35 3.38 4.50 -8.18
N GLU A 36 3.73 3.30 -8.62
CA GLU A 36 2.87 2.42 -9.43
C GLU A 36 1.55 2.10 -8.68
N LEU A 37 1.64 1.72 -7.39
CA LEU A 37 0.47 1.49 -6.55
C LEU A 37 -0.37 2.76 -6.37
N SER A 38 0.26 3.90 -6.07
CA SER A 38 -0.44 5.17 -5.91
C SER A 38 -1.18 5.56 -7.20
N THR A 39 -0.52 5.41 -8.35
CA THR A 39 -1.11 5.68 -9.67
C THR A 39 -2.29 4.76 -9.94
N ALA A 40 -2.17 3.47 -9.65
CA ALA A 40 -3.25 2.51 -9.80
C ALA A 40 -4.45 2.84 -8.91
N GLN A 41 -4.21 3.23 -7.64
CA GLN A 41 -5.27 3.61 -6.73
C GLN A 41 -5.99 4.89 -7.18
N THR A 42 -5.25 5.93 -7.59
CA THR A 42 -5.85 7.16 -8.13
C THR A 42 -6.67 6.87 -9.38
N SER A 43 -6.13 6.10 -10.33
CA SER A 43 -6.84 5.76 -11.57
C SER A 43 -8.12 4.97 -11.29
N ALA A 44 -8.05 3.98 -10.39
CA ALA A 44 -9.21 3.21 -9.99
C ALA A 44 -10.29 4.05 -9.28
N GLN A 45 -9.91 5.13 -8.58
CA GLN A 45 -10.86 6.06 -7.98
C GLN A 45 -11.48 7.00 -9.02
N ASP A 46 -10.68 7.50 -9.98
CA ASP A 46 -11.14 8.40 -11.04
C ASP A 46 -12.11 7.71 -12.02
N GLU A 47 -11.98 6.39 -12.19
CA GLU A 47 -12.88 5.57 -13.01
C GLU A 47 -14.24 5.29 -12.34
N LEU A 48 -14.39 5.57 -11.03
CA LEU A 48 -15.64 5.29 -10.33
C LEU A 48 -16.76 6.25 -10.80
N PRO A 49 -17.99 5.74 -11.03
CA PRO A 49 -19.13 6.59 -11.33
C PRO A 49 -19.34 7.67 -10.28
N VAL A 50 -19.81 8.84 -10.74
CA VAL A 50 -20.25 9.90 -9.84
C VAL A 50 -21.37 9.36 -8.94
N GLY A 51 -21.24 9.58 -7.62
CA GLY A 51 -22.19 9.09 -6.63
C GLY A 51 -21.91 7.68 -6.10
N THR A 52 -20.79 7.06 -6.46
CA THR A 52 -20.30 5.84 -5.80
C THR A 52 -20.19 6.06 -4.29
N SER A 53 -20.74 5.13 -3.50
CA SER A 53 -20.78 5.26 -2.04
C SER A 53 -19.37 5.25 -1.43
N ALA A 54 -19.18 5.90 -0.28
CA ALA A 54 -17.89 5.90 0.42
C ALA A 54 -17.40 4.46 0.70
N ARG A 55 -18.29 3.55 1.09
CA ARG A 55 -17.98 2.13 1.31
C ARG A 55 -17.43 1.48 0.03
N ASP A 56 -18.05 1.73 -1.12
CA ASP A 56 -17.63 1.15 -2.39
C ASP A 56 -16.31 1.76 -2.87
N ARG A 57 -16.09 3.06 -2.66
CA ARG A 57 -14.80 3.71 -2.93
C ARG A 57 -13.67 3.11 -2.12
N ILE A 58 -13.88 2.88 -0.83
CA ILE A 58 -12.91 2.20 0.04
C ILE A 58 -12.72 0.73 -0.39
N ARG A 59 -13.79 0.02 -0.75
CA ARG A 59 -13.69 -1.35 -1.29
C ARG A 59 -12.78 -1.37 -2.51
N THR A 60 -12.97 -0.45 -3.46
CA THR A 60 -12.12 -0.34 -4.65
C THR A 60 -10.67 -0.09 -4.26
N ALA A 61 -10.40 0.85 -3.35
CA ALA A 61 -9.03 1.13 -2.88
C ALA A 61 -8.35 -0.09 -2.25
N ILE A 62 -9.09 -0.87 -1.44
CA ILE A 62 -8.60 -2.13 -0.85
C ILE A 62 -8.30 -3.14 -1.95
N LEU A 63 -9.23 -3.38 -2.88
CA LEU A 63 -9.04 -4.36 -3.96
C LEU A 63 -7.84 -4.02 -4.84
N THR A 64 -7.67 -2.75 -5.23
CA THR A 64 -6.49 -2.29 -5.99
C THR A 64 -5.20 -2.52 -5.22
N HIS A 65 -5.21 -2.29 -3.90
CA HIS A 65 -4.06 -2.59 -3.05
C HIS A 65 -3.76 -4.10 -3.03
N LEU A 66 -4.78 -4.95 -2.86
CA LEU A 66 -4.64 -6.40 -2.87
C LEU A 66 -4.14 -6.94 -4.23
N ASP A 67 -4.53 -6.32 -5.34
CA ASP A 67 -4.03 -6.68 -6.67
C ASP A 67 -2.56 -6.36 -6.85
N ALA A 68 -2.14 -5.17 -6.41
CA ALA A 68 -0.74 -4.76 -6.50
C ALA A 68 0.17 -5.67 -5.67
N VAL A 69 -0.28 -6.10 -4.49
CA VAL A 69 0.53 -6.91 -3.58
C VAL A 69 0.52 -8.40 -3.92
N ALA A 70 -0.54 -8.92 -4.56
CA ALA A 70 -0.62 -10.30 -5.02
C ALA A 70 0.22 -10.56 -6.28
N HIS A 71 0.35 -9.56 -7.15
CA HIS A 71 1.10 -9.66 -8.41
C HIS A 71 2.48 -8.99 -8.36
N GLY A 72 2.82 -8.36 -7.23
CA GLY A 72 4.11 -7.70 -7.04
C GLY A 72 5.26 -8.70 -6.79
N PRO A 73 6.50 -8.38 -7.21
CA PRO A 73 7.65 -9.22 -6.90
C PRO A 73 7.78 -9.40 -5.37
N LEU A 74 7.96 -10.66 -4.95
CA LEU A 74 8.00 -11.08 -3.55
C LEU A 74 8.90 -10.18 -2.68
N ASP A 75 8.44 -9.94 -1.45
CA ASP A 75 9.09 -9.30 -0.29
C ASP A 75 8.80 -7.81 -0.01
N TRP A 76 7.83 -7.17 -0.69
CA TRP A 76 7.37 -5.80 -0.35
C TRP A 76 6.86 -5.68 1.10
N ALA A 77 6.36 -6.80 1.65
CA ALA A 77 5.80 -6.94 2.99
C ALA A 77 6.84 -7.25 4.08
N ALA A 78 8.02 -7.77 3.76
CA ALA A 78 9.04 -8.09 4.77
C ALA A 78 9.50 -6.89 5.60
N PRO A 79 9.65 -5.67 5.04
CA PRO A 79 9.98 -4.48 5.83
C PRO A 79 8.84 -3.99 6.74
N LEU A 80 7.59 -4.38 6.47
CA LEU A 80 6.47 -4.15 7.40
C LEU A 80 6.55 -5.09 8.61
N ALA A 81 7.21 -6.26 8.46
CA ALA A 81 7.45 -7.21 9.54
C ALA A 81 8.72 -6.90 10.36
N ASP A 82 9.78 -6.34 9.75
CA ASP A 82 11.00 -5.92 10.47
C ASP A 82 11.61 -4.60 9.91
N SER A 83 11.10 -3.47 10.41
CA SER A 83 11.56 -2.13 10.02
C SER A 83 12.99 -1.78 10.46
N ALA A 84 13.64 -2.61 11.31
CA ALA A 84 15.00 -2.36 11.79
C ALA A 84 16.07 -2.65 10.73
N VAL A 85 15.74 -3.48 9.73
CA VAL A 85 16.65 -3.88 8.65
C VAL A 85 16.59 -2.91 7.46
N GLU A 86 15.54 -2.10 7.35
CA GLU A 86 15.32 -1.22 6.21
C GLU A 86 16.20 0.06 6.27
N PRO A 87 16.80 0.52 5.15
CA PRO A 87 17.53 1.79 5.12
C PRO A 87 16.68 3.00 5.53
N PRO A 88 17.24 4.04 6.17
CA PRO A 88 16.48 5.24 6.56
C PRO A 88 15.75 5.94 5.41
N THR A 89 16.33 5.92 4.20
CA THR A 89 15.73 6.51 2.99
C THR A 89 14.50 5.74 2.55
N ALA A 90 14.54 4.41 2.55
CA ALA A 90 13.40 3.56 2.23
C ALA A 90 12.26 3.72 3.25
N ARG A 91 12.57 3.85 4.55
CA ARG A 91 11.56 4.18 5.57
C ARG A 91 10.88 5.53 5.33
N ALA A 92 11.61 6.52 4.81
CA ALA A 92 11.03 7.81 4.47
C ALA A 92 10.05 7.68 3.29
N VAL A 93 10.45 6.96 2.24
CA VAL A 93 9.60 6.64 1.07
C VAL A 93 8.31 5.93 1.50
N ARG A 94 8.39 4.91 2.38
CA ARG A 94 7.18 4.25 2.91
C ARG A 94 6.27 5.17 3.69
N ARG A 95 6.85 6.07 4.49
CA ARG A 95 6.08 7.05 5.26
C ARG A 95 5.30 7.97 4.33
N GLU A 96 5.93 8.46 3.27
CA GLU A 96 5.31 9.31 2.27
C GLU A 96 4.18 8.59 1.53
N ALA A 97 4.42 7.37 1.04
CA ALA A 97 3.39 6.56 0.40
C ALA A 97 2.21 6.27 1.35
N ARG A 98 2.47 6.02 2.64
CA ARG A 98 1.42 5.87 3.64
C ARG A 98 0.59 7.14 3.81
N GLN A 99 1.21 8.31 3.79
CA GLN A 99 0.48 9.59 3.86
C GLN A 99 -0.37 9.81 2.61
N ALA A 100 0.11 9.41 1.43
CA ALA A 100 -0.69 9.45 0.20
C ALA A 100 -1.91 8.52 0.28
N HIS A 101 -1.72 7.28 0.76
CA HIS A 101 -2.83 6.34 0.96
C HIS A 101 -3.84 6.85 2.00
N LEU A 102 -3.35 7.47 3.08
CA LEU A 102 -4.21 8.15 4.06
C LEU A 102 -5.04 9.25 3.42
N ALA A 103 -4.43 10.12 2.62
CA ALA A 103 -5.15 11.19 1.92
C ALA A 103 -6.21 10.65 0.97
N LEU A 104 -5.95 9.52 0.29
CA LEU A 104 -6.92 8.87 -0.60
C LEU A 104 -8.12 8.31 0.18
N VAL A 105 -7.87 7.66 1.32
CA VAL A 105 -8.94 7.17 2.21
C VAL A 105 -9.75 8.34 2.78
N GLU A 106 -9.09 9.41 3.25
CA GLU A 106 -9.78 10.60 3.74
C GLU A 106 -10.66 11.25 2.66
N ALA A 107 -10.16 11.35 1.42
CA ALA A 107 -10.92 11.87 0.29
C ALA A 107 -12.09 10.97 -0.16
N ALA A 108 -12.07 9.69 0.21
CA ALA A 108 -13.17 8.75 -0.01
C ALA A 108 -14.31 8.92 1.00
N LEU A 109 -14.02 9.47 2.17
CA LEU A 109 -14.96 9.62 3.28
C LEU A 109 -15.52 11.04 3.35
N GLN A 110 -16.63 11.20 4.06
CA GLN A 110 -17.13 12.55 4.36
C GLN A 110 -16.15 13.30 5.28
N PRO A 111 -15.82 14.56 4.99
CA PRO A 111 -14.91 15.36 5.82
C PRO A 111 -15.43 15.50 7.25
N ARG A 112 -14.66 15.00 8.22
CA ARG A 112 -14.96 15.09 9.65
C ARG A 112 -13.70 15.40 10.44
N THR A 113 -13.79 16.33 11.37
CA THR A 113 -12.66 16.76 12.20
C THR A 113 -12.69 16.21 13.62
N ASP A 114 -13.65 15.32 13.92
CA ASP A 114 -13.78 14.76 15.25
C ASP A 114 -12.68 13.71 15.54
N ALA A 115 -12.31 13.59 16.82
CA ALA A 115 -11.20 12.73 17.22
C ALA A 115 -11.45 11.25 16.90
N ARG A 116 -12.73 10.81 16.91
CA ARG A 116 -13.09 9.43 16.57
C ARG A 116 -12.82 9.15 15.09
N HIS A 117 -13.19 10.06 14.19
CA HIS A 117 -12.89 9.94 12.76
C HIS A 117 -11.38 9.82 12.52
N ARG A 118 -10.56 10.71 13.11
CA ARG A 118 -9.10 10.66 12.98
C ARG A 118 -8.52 9.30 13.38
N TRP A 119 -8.94 8.78 14.53
CA TRP A 119 -8.45 7.49 15.02
C TRP A 119 -9.00 6.31 14.23
N ALA A 120 -10.23 6.41 13.70
CA ALA A 120 -10.81 5.38 12.82
C ALA A 120 -9.99 5.23 11.54
N VAL A 121 -9.69 6.34 10.84
CA VAL A 121 -8.93 6.30 9.59
C VAL A 121 -7.48 5.86 9.84
N THR A 122 -6.82 6.42 10.85
CA THR A 122 -5.43 6.05 11.19
C THR A 122 -5.32 4.58 11.58
N GLY A 123 -6.26 4.09 12.41
CA GLY A 123 -6.30 2.70 12.86
C GLY A 123 -6.64 1.73 11.75
N PHE A 124 -7.54 2.11 10.84
CA PHE A 124 -7.89 1.31 9.66
C PHE A 124 -6.68 1.02 8.77
N LEU A 125 -5.84 2.02 8.49
CA LEU A 125 -4.61 1.76 7.71
C LEU A 125 -3.70 0.78 8.43
N GLY A 126 -3.52 0.94 9.76
CA GLY A 126 -2.72 0.00 10.55
C GLY A 126 -3.26 -1.43 10.50
N PHE A 127 -4.59 -1.60 10.58
CA PHE A 127 -5.25 -2.89 10.39
C PHE A 127 -4.97 -3.46 8.98
N LEU A 128 -5.20 -2.65 7.95
CA LEU A 128 -5.07 -3.08 6.56
C LEU A 128 -3.64 -3.53 6.25
N ASP A 129 -2.63 -2.76 6.64
CA ASP A 129 -1.24 -3.13 6.37
C ASP A 129 -0.86 -4.47 6.98
N VAL A 130 -1.24 -4.69 8.25
CA VAL A 130 -0.92 -5.94 8.96
C VAL A 130 -1.70 -7.12 8.37
N ALA A 131 -2.98 -6.92 8.03
CA ALA A 131 -3.80 -7.96 7.41
C ALA A 131 -3.26 -8.37 6.04
N VAL A 132 -2.84 -7.40 5.22
CA VAL A 132 -2.28 -7.65 3.90
C VAL A 132 -0.93 -8.36 4.00
N VAL A 133 -0.06 -7.96 4.93
CA VAL A 133 1.21 -8.64 5.20
C VAL A 133 0.97 -10.11 5.58
N ALA A 134 0.00 -10.37 6.45
CA ALA A 134 -0.35 -11.72 6.86
C ALA A 134 -0.89 -12.56 5.70
N TRP A 135 -1.76 -11.98 4.86
CA TRP A 135 -2.32 -12.65 3.68
C TRP A 135 -1.24 -12.99 2.65
N VAL A 136 -0.32 -12.06 2.37
CA VAL A 136 0.80 -12.31 1.46
C VAL A 136 1.74 -13.39 2.02
N ALA A 137 2.04 -13.35 3.32
CA ALA A 137 2.84 -14.40 3.98
C ALA A 137 2.16 -15.77 3.96
N GLY A 138 0.81 -15.81 3.93
CA GLY A 138 -0.01 -17.01 3.75
C GLY A 138 -0.09 -17.52 2.31
N GLY A 139 0.53 -16.85 1.34
CA GLY A 139 0.53 -17.25 -0.07
C GLY A 139 -0.52 -16.54 -0.93
N SER A 140 -1.14 -15.47 -0.43
CA SER A 140 -2.13 -14.66 -1.15
C SER A 140 -3.29 -15.49 -1.70
N LEU A 141 -3.87 -16.36 -0.86
CA LEU A 141 -4.93 -17.26 -1.28
C LEU A 141 -6.19 -16.48 -1.70
N GLU A 142 -6.70 -16.75 -2.91
CA GLU A 142 -7.87 -16.04 -3.47
C GLU A 142 -9.12 -16.22 -2.60
N GLU A 143 -9.27 -17.36 -1.93
CA GLU A 143 -10.37 -17.64 -1.00
C GLU A 143 -10.39 -16.73 0.25
N GLU A 144 -9.24 -16.18 0.64
CA GLU A 144 -9.12 -15.25 1.77
C GLU A 144 -9.28 -13.78 1.36
N ARG A 145 -9.24 -13.48 0.06
CA ARG A 145 -9.29 -12.11 -0.48
C ARG A 145 -10.55 -11.37 -0.04
N TRP A 146 -11.72 -11.96 -0.28
CA TRP A 146 -13.00 -11.35 0.09
C TRP A 146 -13.23 -11.29 1.61
N PRO A 147 -12.95 -12.36 2.39
CA PRO A 147 -12.95 -12.27 3.85
C PRO A 147 -12.08 -11.12 4.41
N LEU A 148 -10.90 -10.87 3.83
CA LEU A 148 -10.04 -9.75 4.21
C LEU A 148 -10.71 -8.41 3.90
N VAL A 149 -11.27 -8.24 2.70
CA VAL A 149 -11.99 -7.03 2.30
C VAL A 149 -13.15 -6.75 3.25
N ASP A 150 -13.95 -7.76 3.58
CA ASP A 150 -15.10 -7.62 4.48
C ASP A 150 -14.67 -7.27 5.91
N ALA A 151 -13.59 -7.89 6.41
CA ALA A 151 -13.02 -7.56 7.71
C ALA A 151 -12.50 -6.11 7.76
N ALA A 152 -11.81 -5.66 6.71
CA ALA A 152 -11.29 -4.30 6.60
C ALA A 152 -12.41 -3.25 6.54
N LEU A 153 -13.44 -3.48 5.71
CA LEU A 153 -14.61 -2.61 5.64
C LEU A 153 -15.37 -2.57 6.97
N GLY A 154 -15.58 -3.73 7.61
CA GLY A 154 -16.26 -3.82 8.89
C GLY A 154 -15.49 -3.13 10.03
N ALA A 155 -14.16 -3.24 10.04
CA ALA A 155 -13.31 -2.56 11.02
C ALA A 155 -13.42 -1.03 10.90
N LEU A 156 -13.36 -0.50 9.68
CA LEU A 156 -13.52 0.94 9.44
C LEU A 156 -14.94 1.41 9.76
N GLU A 157 -15.96 0.68 9.31
CA GLU A 157 -17.37 1.00 9.59
C GLU A 157 -17.65 1.03 11.10
N GLY A 158 -17.23 0.02 11.85
CA GLY A 158 -17.42 -0.01 13.30
C GLY A 158 -16.73 1.16 14.01
N ALA A 159 -15.54 1.54 13.53
CA ALA A 159 -14.81 2.68 14.07
C ALA A 159 -15.46 4.03 13.71
N LEU A 160 -16.00 4.20 12.50
CA LEU A 160 -16.68 5.41 12.05
C LEU A 160 -18.11 5.56 12.62
N GLY A 161 -18.81 4.44 12.78
CA GLY A 161 -20.25 4.36 13.04
C GLY A 161 -21.06 4.25 11.75
N ASP A 162 -21.15 5.35 11.00
CA ASP A 162 -21.72 5.38 9.66
C ASP A 162 -20.67 5.81 8.63
N TRP A 163 -20.90 5.47 7.36
CA TRP A 163 -20.03 5.88 6.26
C TRP A 163 -20.21 7.36 5.85
N GLY A 164 -21.17 8.06 6.47
CA GLY A 164 -21.77 9.26 5.90
C GLY A 164 -22.63 8.94 4.67
N ARG A 165 -23.80 9.54 4.57
CA ARG A 165 -24.75 9.33 3.45
C ARG A 165 -24.21 9.78 2.10
#